data_AF-A0A2S4PIZ4-F1
#
_entry.id   AF-A0A2S4PIZ4-F1
#
_cell.length_a   1.000
_cell.length_b   1.000
_cell.length_c   1.000
_cell.angle_alpha   90.00
_cell.angle_beta   90.00
_cell.angle_gamma   90.00
#
_symmetry.space_group_name_H-M   'P 1'
#
loop_
_entity.id
_entity.type
_entity.pdbx_description
1 polymer ?
#
loop_
_entity_poly.entity_id
_entity_poly.type
_entity_poly.pdbx_seq_one_letter_code
_entity_poly.pdbx_strand_id
1 'polypeptide(L)'
;MIRLKPDHEARKSGSFELRQTIQKLVPESSLVSDAWIVPSGIAVLAPTPAKAAAILQAKKAIEDRFGNALVERQEAWTTFVIGPINKRIRCLDGTQDPMDGLLQEELAHIRDTVPIRDMGWTRRSQNDEPYGYIRICVPESKAGKFPSRLRIFGEAVSIQRIRKRGQIVVCTKCHGFHAARTCARSLKCLNCGMEAHDGSCDRTPKCLNCLGPHCSNDPLCPARPRRFNGVFVRPTGVQLKHIRAAGRREFLKSNKHE
;
A
#
# COMPACT_ATOMS: atom_id res chain seq x y z
N MET A 1 -0.31 15.38 -9.12
CA MET A 1 0.28 14.53 -10.16
C MET A 1 -0.16 15.08 -11.50
N ILE A 2 0.76 15.26 -12.43
CA ILE A 2 0.46 15.63 -13.82
C ILE A 2 0.71 14.38 -14.65
N ARG A 3 -0.32 13.74 -15.19
CA ARG A 3 -0.20 12.53 -16.01
C ARG A 3 0.25 12.91 -17.39
N LEU A 4 1.27 12.22 -17.90
CA LEU A 4 1.83 12.41 -19.23
C LEU A 4 1.88 11.08 -19.98
N LYS A 5 1.63 11.09 -21.28
CA LYS A 5 1.88 9.93 -22.15
C LYS A 5 3.37 9.59 -22.23
N PRO A 6 3.77 8.34 -22.54
CA PRO A 6 5.18 7.91 -22.53
C PRO A 6 6.13 8.74 -23.40
N ASP A 7 5.62 9.27 -24.52
CA ASP A 7 6.30 10.04 -25.56
C ASP A 7 6.27 11.56 -25.32
N HIS A 8 5.71 12.02 -24.21
CA HIS A 8 5.52 13.44 -23.94
C HIS A 8 6.84 14.21 -23.70
N GLU A 9 7.05 15.32 -24.41
CA GLU A 9 8.30 16.11 -24.39
C GLU A 9 8.74 16.56 -22.99
N ALA A 10 7.81 16.99 -22.13
CA ALA A 10 8.11 17.38 -20.75
C ALA A 10 8.80 16.28 -19.91
N ARG A 11 8.83 15.02 -20.36
CA ARG A 11 9.59 13.94 -19.70
C ARG A 11 11.11 14.10 -19.82
N LYS A 12 11.59 14.93 -20.75
CA LYS A 12 13.02 15.25 -20.93
C LYS A 12 13.48 16.39 -20.02
N SER A 13 12.55 17.13 -19.40
CA SER A 13 12.86 18.28 -18.55
C SER A 13 13.42 17.86 -17.18
N GLY A 14 14.34 18.67 -16.66
CA GLY A 14 14.90 18.48 -15.32
C GLY A 14 13.93 18.92 -14.21
N SER A 15 14.06 18.33 -13.01
CA SER A 15 13.21 18.62 -11.85
C SER A 15 13.13 20.12 -11.50
N PHE A 16 14.26 20.84 -11.62
CA PHE A 16 14.31 22.28 -11.35
C PHE A 16 13.42 23.09 -12.30
N GLU A 17 13.48 22.81 -13.60
CA GLU A 17 12.69 23.50 -14.62
C GLU A 17 11.21 23.20 -14.46
N LEU A 18 10.87 21.93 -14.21
CA LEU A 18 9.50 21.50 -13.92
C LEU A 18 8.93 22.23 -12.71
N ARG A 19 9.69 22.27 -11.61
CA ARG A 19 9.30 22.97 -10.38
C ARG A 19 9.06 24.45 -10.63
N GLN A 20 9.99 25.15 -11.28
CA GLN A 20 9.82 26.57 -11.60
C GLN A 20 8.63 26.84 -12.51
N THR A 21 8.43 26.00 -13.53
CA THR A 21 7.32 26.12 -14.45
C THR A 21 5.99 26.00 -13.71
N ILE A 22 5.85 24.99 -12.84
CA ILE A 22 4.61 24.78 -12.09
C ILE A 22 4.40 25.88 -11.04
N GLN A 23 5.47 26.37 -10.39
CA GLN A 23 5.41 27.49 -9.44
C GLN A 23 4.89 28.80 -10.06
N LYS A 24 5.12 29.03 -11.37
CA LYS A 24 4.61 30.20 -12.09
C LYS A 24 3.12 30.10 -12.43
N LEU A 25 2.54 28.91 -12.40
CA LEU A 25 1.14 28.65 -12.78
C LEU A 25 0.20 28.64 -11.56
N VAL A 26 0.75 28.52 -10.37
CA VAL A 26 -0.01 28.51 -9.11
C VAL A 26 -0.02 29.91 -8.48
N PRO A 27 -1.04 30.26 -7.67
CA PRO A 27 -1.13 31.60 -7.07
C PRO A 27 0.06 31.96 -6.16
N GLU A 28 0.67 30.97 -5.53
CA GLU A 28 1.80 31.16 -4.62
C GLU A 28 2.85 30.06 -4.84
N SER A 29 4.10 30.45 -5.11
CA SER A 29 5.20 29.51 -5.38
C SER A 29 5.49 28.57 -4.20
N SER A 30 5.21 29.01 -2.96
CA SER A 30 5.38 28.21 -1.74
C SER A 30 4.44 27.00 -1.64
N LEU A 31 3.43 26.92 -2.52
CA LEU A 31 2.55 25.75 -2.61
C LEU A 31 3.29 24.52 -3.11
N VAL A 32 4.30 24.71 -3.96
CA VAL A 32 5.06 23.66 -4.63
C VAL A 32 6.46 23.60 -4.03
N SER A 33 6.72 22.57 -3.23
CA SER A 33 8.04 22.31 -2.66
C SER A 33 9.00 21.77 -3.71
N ASP A 34 8.52 20.83 -4.53
CA ASP A 34 9.34 20.17 -5.54
C ASP A 34 8.50 19.53 -6.65
N ALA A 35 9.14 19.22 -7.78
CA ALA A 35 8.52 18.47 -8.87
C ALA A 35 9.55 17.63 -9.64
N TRP A 36 9.22 16.39 -10.00
CA TRP A 36 10.12 15.49 -10.72
C TRP A 36 9.37 14.49 -11.61
N ILE A 37 10.08 13.93 -12.58
CA ILE A 37 9.55 12.90 -13.47
C ILE A 37 9.41 11.55 -12.74
N VAL A 38 8.26 10.92 -12.95
CA VAL A 38 7.94 9.55 -12.55
C VAL A 38 7.40 8.78 -13.76
N PRO A 39 7.34 7.44 -13.75
CA PRO A 39 6.85 6.68 -14.89
C PRO A 39 5.47 7.15 -15.41
N SER A 40 4.59 7.57 -14.51
CA SER A 40 3.24 8.06 -14.84
C SER A 40 3.13 9.53 -15.28
N GLY A 41 4.22 10.31 -15.25
CA GLY A 41 4.21 11.75 -15.57
C GLY A 41 5.07 12.58 -14.62
N ILE A 42 4.55 13.69 -14.08
CA ILE A 42 5.25 14.57 -13.13
C ILE A 42 4.61 14.46 -11.74
N ALA A 43 5.40 14.08 -10.75
CA ALA A 43 5.05 14.20 -9.35
C ALA A 43 5.27 15.65 -8.90
N VAL A 44 4.29 16.21 -8.18
CA VAL A 44 4.36 17.56 -7.61
C VAL A 44 4.21 17.43 -6.10
N LEU A 45 5.22 17.86 -5.37
CA LEU A 45 5.25 17.83 -3.91
C LEU A 45 4.70 19.13 -3.36
N ALA A 46 3.68 19.01 -2.50
CA ALA A 46 3.16 20.10 -1.70
C ALA A 46 3.51 19.87 -0.22
N PRO A 47 3.80 20.93 0.57
CA PRO A 47 4.13 20.78 1.99
C PRO A 47 3.01 20.14 2.82
N THR A 48 1.75 20.39 2.45
CA THR A 48 0.58 19.90 3.19
C THR A 48 -0.54 19.46 2.25
N PRO A 49 -1.48 18.61 2.72
CA PRO A 49 -2.67 18.25 1.95
C PRO A 49 -3.54 19.45 1.53
N ALA A 50 -3.59 20.51 2.36
CA ALA A 50 -4.31 21.74 2.03
C ALA A 50 -3.64 22.50 0.89
N LYS A 51 -2.31 22.64 0.92
CA LYS A 51 -1.55 23.23 -0.19
C LYS A 51 -1.66 22.42 -1.48
N ALA A 52 -1.70 21.08 -1.38
CA ALA A 52 -1.97 20.22 -2.53
C ALA A 52 -3.36 20.49 -3.15
N ALA A 53 -4.38 20.77 -2.33
CA ALA A 53 -5.71 21.15 -2.80
C ALA A 53 -5.72 22.54 -3.46
N ALA A 54 -4.93 23.49 -2.95
CA ALA A 54 -4.75 24.81 -3.56
C ALA A 54 -4.08 24.73 -4.94
N ILE A 55 -3.08 23.86 -5.13
CA ILE A 55 -2.47 23.62 -6.46
C ILE A 55 -3.52 23.13 -7.47
N LEU A 56 -4.48 22.30 -7.03
CA LEU A 56 -5.55 21.80 -7.90
C LEU A 56 -6.52 22.90 -8.34
N GLN A 57 -6.54 24.07 -7.73
CA GLN A 57 -7.31 25.22 -8.24
C GLN A 57 -6.68 25.77 -9.53
N ALA A 58 -5.36 25.61 -9.71
CA ALA A 58 -4.65 25.94 -10.94
C ALA A 58 -4.65 24.80 -11.97
N LYS A 59 -5.50 23.77 -11.79
CA LYS A 59 -5.54 22.56 -12.62
C LYS A 59 -5.52 22.88 -14.12
N LYS A 60 -6.44 23.74 -14.56
CA LYS A 60 -6.61 24.09 -15.97
C LYS A 60 -5.35 24.75 -16.56
N ALA A 61 -4.78 25.73 -15.86
CA ALA A 61 -3.55 26.41 -16.30
C ALA A 61 -2.35 25.44 -16.42
N ILE A 62 -2.28 24.45 -15.53
CA ILE A 62 -1.26 23.40 -15.59
C ILE A 62 -1.52 22.46 -16.79
N GLU A 63 -2.76 21.99 -16.98
CA GLU A 63 -3.12 21.15 -18.12
C GLU A 63 -2.85 21.84 -19.46
N ASP A 64 -3.21 23.11 -19.59
CA ASP A 64 -2.98 23.93 -20.78
C ASP A 64 -1.48 24.13 -21.06
N ARG A 65 -0.66 24.34 -20.01
CA ARG A 65 0.78 24.55 -20.17
C ARG A 65 1.51 23.29 -20.67
N PHE A 66 1.13 22.13 -20.16
CA PHE A 66 1.79 20.87 -20.50
C PHE A 66 1.21 20.25 -21.77
N GLY A 67 -0.08 20.45 -22.06
CA GLY A 67 -0.77 19.88 -23.21
C GLY A 67 -0.93 18.37 -23.10
N ASN A 68 -2.07 17.81 -23.53
CA ASN A 68 -2.33 16.35 -23.43
C ASN A 68 -2.03 15.76 -22.04
N ALA A 69 -2.19 16.57 -21.00
CA ALA A 69 -1.86 16.25 -19.62
C ALA A 69 -3.12 16.25 -18.77
N LEU A 70 -3.18 15.36 -17.79
CA LEU A 70 -4.26 15.32 -16.80
C LEU A 70 -3.69 15.63 -15.42
N VAL A 71 -4.21 16.66 -14.78
CA VAL A 71 -3.78 17.08 -13.45
C VAL A 71 -4.76 16.55 -12.42
N GLU A 72 -4.26 15.68 -11.54
CA GLU A 72 -5.05 15.04 -10.51
C GLU A 72 -4.33 15.02 -9.16
N ARG A 73 -5.12 14.93 -8.09
CA ARG A 73 -4.59 14.64 -6.76
C ARG A 73 -4.01 13.23 -6.77
N GLN A 74 -2.85 13.05 -6.17
CA GLN A 74 -2.40 11.71 -5.85
C GLN A 74 -3.30 11.16 -4.74
N GLU A 75 -4.18 10.23 -5.10
CA GLU A 75 -5.03 9.51 -4.15
C GLU A 75 -4.44 8.13 -3.87
N ALA A 76 -4.64 7.66 -2.63
CA ALA A 76 -4.41 6.26 -2.32
C ALA A 76 -5.54 5.43 -2.95
N TRP A 77 -5.19 4.26 -3.48
CA TRP A 77 -6.14 3.32 -4.08
C TRP A 77 -6.26 2.07 -3.21
N THR A 78 -7.49 1.59 -3.05
CA THR A 78 -7.76 0.21 -2.64
C THR A 78 -7.96 -0.63 -3.90
N THR A 79 -7.41 -1.85 -3.87
CA THR A 79 -7.63 -2.85 -4.93
C THR A 79 -8.60 -3.93 -4.45
N PHE A 80 -9.55 -4.29 -5.30
CA PHE A 80 -10.45 -5.42 -5.14
C PHE A 80 -10.13 -6.48 -6.21
N VAL A 81 -10.23 -7.76 -5.84
CA VAL A 81 -10.21 -8.90 -6.77
C VAL A 81 -11.61 -9.47 -6.81
N ILE A 82 -12.14 -9.63 -8.02
CA ILE A 82 -13.53 -10.06 -8.23
C ILE A 82 -13.55 -11.24 -9.18
N GLY A 83 -14.31 -12.27 -8.85
CA GLY A 83 -14.55 -13.42 -9.70
C GLY A 83 -14.99 -14.67 -8.93
N PRO A 84 -15.10 -15.83 -9.59
CA PRO A 84 -14.75 -16.08 -11.00
C PRO A 84 -15.65 -15.31 -11.99
N ILE A 85 -15.13 -14.93 -13.14
CA ILE A 85 -15.86 -14.31 -14.26
C ILE A 85 -15.47 -15.08 -15.53
N ASN A 86 -16.44 -15.44 -16.35
CA ASN A 86 -16.18 -16.10 -17.64
C ASN A 86 -15.38 -15.15 -18.55
N LYS A 87 -14.30 -15.62 -19.17
CA LYS A 87 -13.46 -14.82 -20.09
C LYS A 87 -14.07 -14.71 -21.50
N ARG A 88 -15.15 -15.43 -21.76
CA ARG A 88 -15.86 -15.44 -23.05
C ARG A 88 -17.35 -15.46 -22.81
N ILE A 89 -18.03 -14.37 -23.13
CA ILE A 89 -19.48 -14.23 -22.95
C ILE A 89 -20.14 -14.58 -24.27
N ARG A 90 -21.18 -15.42 -24.21
CA ARG A 90 -22.03 -15.68 -25.37
C ARG A 90 -23.08 -14.57 -25.46
N CYS A 91 -22.99 -13.77 -26.50
CA CYS A 91 -23.97 -12.76 -26.90
C CYS A 91 -24.73 -13.24 -28.15
N LEU A 92 -25.78 -12.51 -28.54
CA LEU A 92 -26.53 -12.78 -29.77
C LEU A 92 -25.64 -12.69 -31.02
N ASP A 93 -24.68 -11.77 -31.01
CA ASP A 93 -23.73 -11.52 -32.11
C ASP A 93 -22.47 -12.41 -32.04
N GLY A 94 -22.50 -13.47 -31.23
CA GLY A 94 -21.38 -14.38 -31.04
C GLY A 94 -20.68 -14.22 -29.70
N THR A 95 -19.42 -14.66 -29.63
CA THR A 95 -18.64 -14.66 -28.37
C THR A 95 -17.83 -13.38 -28.25
N GLN A 96 -17.93 -12.70 -27.11
CA GLN A 96 -17.22 -11.44 -26.82
C GLN A 96 -16.32 -11.57 -25.58
N ASP A 97 -15.23 -10.81 -25.53
CA ASP A 97 -14.41 -10.66 -24.33
C ASP A 97 -15.11 -9.70 -23.35
N PRO A 98 -15.38 -10.10 -22.10
CA PRO A 98 -15.94 -9.21 -21.09
C PRO A 98 -15.18 -7.89 -20.91
N MET A 99 -13.86 -7.89 -21.14
CA MET A 99 -13.01 -6.72 -20.95
C MET A 99 -13.20 -5.66 -22.05
N ASP A 100 -13.74 -6.06 -23.20
CA ASP A 100 -14.05 -5.20 -24.35
C ASP A 100 -15.38 -4.45 -24.14
N GLY A 101 -15.43 -3.65 -23.08
CA GLY A 101 -16.57 -2.76 -22.80
C GLY A 101 -17.68 -3.37 -21.95
N LEU A 102 -17.99 -4.66 -22.10
CA LEU A 102 -19.11 -5.31 -21.39
C LEU A 102 -19.02 -5.21 -19.86
N LEU A 103 -17.85 -5.43 -19.27
CA LEU A 103 -17.64 -5.25 -17.82
C LEU A 103 -17.77 -3.79 -17.39
N GLN A 104 -17.52 -2.84 -18.30
CA GLN A 104 -17.66 -1.42 -17.99
C GLN A 104 -19.13 -1.03 -17.91
N GLU A 105 -19.94 -1.58 -18.82
CA GLU A 105 -21.40 -1.42 -18.86
C GLU A 105 -22.05 -2.10 -17.65
N GLU A 106 -21.72 -3.37 -17.39
CA GLU A 106 -22.25 -4.14 -16.26
C GLU A 106 -21.98 -3.44 -14.91
N LEU A 107 -20.81 -2.80 -14.78
CA LEU A 107 -20.39 -2.11 -13.54
C LEU A 107 -20.71 -0.61 -13.54
N ALA A 108 -21.45 -0.09 -14.52
CA ALA A 108 -21.76 1.34 -14.64
C ALA A 108 -22.45 1.88 -13.37
N HIS A 109 -23.43 1.15 -12.85
CA HIS A 109 -24.14 1.51 -11.61
C HIS A 109 -23.22 1.62 -10.38
N ILE A 110 -22.10 0.89 -10.36
CA ILE A 110 -21.08 1.01 -9.31
C ILE A 110 -20.23 2.25 -9.54
N ARG A 111 -19.85 2.53 -10.81
CA ARG A 111 -19.01 3.69 -11.18
C ARG A 111 -19.62 5.01 -10.71
N ASP A 112 -20.94 5.12 -10.75
CA ASP A 112 -21.68 6.30 -10.30
C ASP A 112 -21.52 6.57 -8.80
N THR A 113 -21.34 5.51 -8.00
CA THR A 113 -21.17 5.62 -6.53
C THR A 113 -19.69 5.61 -6.12
N VAL A 114 -18.88 4.81 -6.80
CA VAL A 114 -17.47 4.55 -6.53
C VAL A 114 -16.68 4.60 -7.84
N PRO A 115 -15.88 5.65 -8.07
CA PRO A 115 -15.10 5.77 -9.30
C PRO A 115 -14.17 4.58 -9.48
N ILE A 116 -14.35 3.83 -10.57
CA ILE A 116 -13.42 2.78 -11.00
C ILE A 116 -12.31 3.45 -11.80
N ARG A 117 -11.09 3.37 -11.29
CA ARG A 117 -9.92 4.09 -11.84
C ARG A 117 -9.09 3.24 -12.77
N ASP A 118 -9.11 1.94 -12.52
CA ASP A 118 -8.39 0.95 -13.30
C ASP A 118 -9.11 -0.40 -13.12
N MET A 119 -9.20 -1.15 -14.21
CA MET A 119 -9.80 -2.47 -14.26
C MET A 119 -9.03 -3.33 -15.25
N GLY A 120 -8.76 -4.58 -14.89
CA GLY A 120 -8.12 -5.52 -15.80
C GLY A 120 -8.00 -6.92 -15.20
N TRP A 121 -7.69 -7.90 -16.04
CA TRP A 121 -7.46 -9.27 -15.58
C TRP A 121 -6.30 -9.35 -14.58
N THR A 122 -6.45 -10.19 -13.55
CA THR A 122 -5.32 -10.51 -12.68
C THR A 122 -4.27 -11.30 -13.46
N ARG A 123 -3.00 -11.22 -13.04
CA ARG A 123 -1.92 -12.02 -13.63
C ARG A 123 -2.20 -13.53 -13.62
N ARG A 124 -2.92 -14.03 -12.61
CA ARG A 124 -3.30 -15.45 -12.53
C ARG A 124 -4.36 -15.85 -13.55
N SER A 125 -5.03 -14.88 -14.16
CA SER A 125 -6.05 -15.08 -15.18
C SER A 125 -5.51 -14.95 -16.60
N GLN A 126 -4.20 -14.73 -16.75
CA GLN A 126 -3.49 -14.82 -18.03
C GLN A 126 -3.13 -16.29 -18.30
N ASN A 127 -4.16 -17.11 -18.47
CA ASN A 127 -4.10 -18.53 -18.79
C ASN A 127 -5.32 -18.91 -19.65
N ASP A 128 -5.35 -20.12 -20.18
CA ASP A 128 -6.41 -20.58 -21.08
C ASP A 128 -7.68 -21.07 -20.35
N GLU A 129 -7.71 -20.97 -19.02
CA GLU A 129 -8.88 -21.33 -18.23
C GLU A 129 -10.11 -20.49 -18.62
N PRO A 130 -11.32 -21.07 -18.68
CA PRO A 130 -12.52 -20.36 -19.10
C PRO A 130 -12.93 -19.25 -18.12
N TYR A 131 -12.53 -19.36 -16.85
CA TYR A 131 -12.82 -18.37 -15.82
C TYR A 131 -11.56 -17.60 -15.41
N GLY A 132 -11.75 -16.34 -15.08
CA GLY A 132 -10.72 -15.45 -14.55
C GLY A 132 -11.20 -14.63 -13.37
N TYR A 133 -10.29 -13.82 -12.86
CA TYR A 133 -10.54 -12.84 -11.81
C TYR A 133 -10.06 -11.49 -12.32
N ILE A 134 -10.89 -10.47 -12.14
CA ILE A 134 -10.54 -9.09 -12.45
C ILE A 134 -10.00 -8.38 -11.21
N ARG A 135 -9.11 -7.43 -11.44
CA ARG A 135 -8.65 -6.45 -10.48
C ARG A 135 -9.40 -5.15 -10.74
N ILE A 136 -10.00 -4.56 -9.71
CA ILE A 136 -10.60 -3.22 -9.76
C ILE A 136 -9.89 -2.32 -8.76
N CYS A 137 -9.47 -1.14 -9.19
CA CYS A 137 -8.88 -0.12 -8.33
C CYS A 137 -9.87 1.04 -8.12
N VAL A 138 -10.11 1.40 -6.85
CA VAL A 138 -11.00 2.50 -6.47
C VAL A 138 -10.31 3.44 -5.46
N PRO A 139 -10.71 4.71 -5.35
CA PRO A 139 -10.19 5.61 -4.33
C PRO A 139 -10.36 5.02 -2.92
N GLU A 140 -9.32 5.08 -2.09
CA GLU A 140 -9.35 4.59 -0.70
C GLU A 140 -10.49 5.23 0.10
N SER A 141 -10.74 6.52 -0.12
CA SER A 141 -11.82 7.29 0.51
C SER A 141 -13.22 6.79 0.14
N LYS A 142 -13.37 6.08 -0.97
CA LYS A 142 -14.64 5.51 -1.46
C LYS A 142 -14.68 3.99 -1.30
N ALA A 143 -13.59 3.34 -0.89
CA ALA A 143 -13.50 1.89 -0.79
C ALA A 143 -14.51 1.27 0.19
N GLY A 144 -14.93 2.02 1.22
CA GLY A 144 -15.99 1.58 2.15
C GLY A 144 -17.39 1.52 1.54
N LYS A 145 -17.61 2.18 0.40
CA LYS A 145 -18.86 2.16 -0.36
C LYS A 145 -18.88 1.10 -1.46
N PHE A 146 -17.76 0.41 -1.69
CA PHE A 146 -17.71 -0.66 -2.68
C PHE A 146 -18.60 -1.83 -2.21
N PRO A 147 -19.43 -2.40 -3.08
CA PRO A 147 -20.40 -3.41 -2.67
C PRO A 147 -19.74 -4.64 -2.06
N SER A 148 -20.37 -5.21 -1.04
CA SER A 148 -19.95 -6.47 -0.40
C SER A 148 -20.46 -7.72 -1.12
N ARG A 149 -21.46 -7.56 -1.98
CA ARG A 149 -22.04 -8.59 -2.85
C ARG A 149 -22.23 -8.02 -4.23
N LEU A 150 -21.92 -8.79 -5.25
CA LEU A 150 -22.05 -8.38 -6.63
C LEU A 150 -22.47 -9.57 -7.49
N ARG A 151 -23.28 -9.29 -8.51
CA ARG A 151 -23.49 -10.19 -9.63
C ARG A 151 -22.87 -9.56 -10.86
N ILE A 152 -22.22 -10.37 -11.68
CA ILE A 152 -21.63 -9.97 -12.96
C ILE A 152 -22.16 -10.93 -14.00
N PHE A 153 -22.87 -10.39 -15.00
CA PHE A 153 -23.55 -11.15 -16.05
C PHE A 153 -24.53 -12.20 -15.47
N GLY A 154 -25.25 -11.80 -14.41
CA GLY A 154 -26.22 -12.64 -13.71
C GLY A 154 -25.63 -13.60 -12.66
N GLU A 155 -24.32 -13.88 -12.70
CA GLU A 155 -23.65 -14.81 -11.79
C GLU A 155 -23.12 -14.11 -10.53
N ALA A 156 -23.28 -14.77 -9.37
CA ALA A 156 -22.74 -14.26 -8.11
C ALA A 156 -21.21 -14.44 -8.08
N VAL A 157 -20.48 -13.36 -7.83
CA VAL A 157 -19.01 -13.36 -7.80
C VAL A 157 -18.48 -13.10 -6.39
N SER A 158 -17.31 -13.66 -6.09
CA SER A 158 -16.58 -13.32 -4.85
C SER A 158 -15.91 -11.96 -5.00
N ILE A 159 -15.84 -11.23 -3.89
CA ILE A 159 -15.17 -9.92 -3.83
C ILE A 159 -14.15 -9.97 -2.70
N GLN A 160 -12.88 -9.77 -3.04
CA GLN A 160 -11.79 -9.74 -2.08
C GLN A 160 -11.09 -8.38 -2.10
N ARG A 161 -11.25 -7.61 -1.01
CA ARG A 161 -10.44 -6.40 -0.80
C ARG A 161 -8.99 -6.78 -0.51
N ILE A 162 -8.06 -6.37 -1.35
CA ILE A 162 -6.63 -6.49 -1.08
C ILE A 162 -6.27 -5.46 -0.01
N ARG A 163 -6.10 -5.94 1.22
CA ARG A 163 -5.49 -5.15 2.28
C ARG A 163 -3.98 -5.10 2.05
N LYS A 164 -3.41 -3.91 2.00
CA LYS A 164 -1.95 -3.76 2.20
C LYS A 164 -1.66 -4.39 3.56
N ARG A 165 -0.95 -5.53 3.60
CA ARG A 165 -0.55 -6.19 4.86
C ARG A 165 0.51 -5.32 5.55
N GLY A 166 0.10 -4.19 6.12
CA GLY A 166 0.99 -3.18 6.67
C GLY A 166 1.59 -3.60 8.01
N GLN A 167 0.91 -4.47 8.75
CA GLN A 167 1.36 -4.86 10.08
C GLN A 167 2.30 -6.07 10.00
N ILE A 168 3.47 -5.89 10.62
CA ILE A 168 4.29 -7.00 11.07
C ILE A 168 3.42 -7.79 12.04
N VAL A 169 3.15 -9.04 11.72
CA VAL A 169 2.37 -9.91 12.61
C VAL A 169 3.24 -10.23 13.82
N VAL A 170 2.77 -9.82 14.99
CA VAL A 170 3.39 -10.13 16.28
C VAL A 170 2.50 -11.14 16.99
N CYS A 171 3.12 -12.22 17.48
CA CYS A 171 2.43 -13.24 18.25
C CYS A 171 2.04 -12.68 19.61
N THR A 172 0.75 -12.76 19.96
CA THR A 172 0.25 -12.30 21.25
C THR A 172 0.70 -13.16 22.43
N LYS A 173 1.18 -14.40 22.18
CA LYS A 173 1.70 -15.29 23.22
C LYS A 173 3.15 -14.98 23.56
N CYS A 174 4.05 -15.05 22.58
CA CYS A 174 5.49 -14.97 22.81
C CYS A 174 6.16 -13.70 22.26
N HIS A 175 5.38 -12.75 21.76
CA HIS A 175 5.84 -11.48 21.17
C HIS A 175 6.82 -11.63 19.99
N GLY A 176 6.89 -12.82 19.40
CA GLY A 176 7.68 -13.11 18.21
C GLY A 176 7.02 -12.64 16.92
N PHE A 177 7.81 -12.38 15.88
CA PHE A 177 7.32 -11.88 14.58
C PHE A 177 6.70 -12.98 13.68
N HIS A 178 5.64 -13.64 14.16
CA HIS A 178 4.87 -14.65 13.44
C HIS A 178 3.40 -14.68 13.90
N ALA A 179 2.54 -15.41 13.19
CA ALA A 179 1.13 -15.56 13.56
C ALA A 179 0.96 -16.32 14.88
N ALA A 180 0.05 -15.84 15.75
CA ALA A 180 -0.23 -16.46 17.04
C ALA A 180 -0.93 -17.83 16.92
N ARG A 181 -1.72 -18.03 15.85
CA ARG A 181 -2.56 -19.21 15.64
C ARG A 181 -1.81 -20.55 15.66
N THR A 182 -0.55 -20.56 15.22
CA THR A 182 0.30 -21.76 15.18
C THR A 182 1.42 -21.72 16.22
N CYS A 183 1.32 -20.83 17.22
CA CYS A 183 2.34 -20.69 18.24
C CYS A 183 2.13 -21.69 19.37
N ALA A 184 3.10 -22.60 19.53
CA ALA A 184 3.19 -23.55 20.63
C ALA A 184 3.98 -23.02 21.85
N ARG A 185 4.45 -21.77 21.83
CA ARG A 185 5.18 -21.17 22.97
C ARG A 185 4.21 -20.69 24.06
N SER A 186 4.70 -20.67 25.30
CA SER A 186 3.96 -20.11 26.44
C SER A 186 3.71 -18.62 26.30
N LEU A 187 2.74 -18.12 27.08
CA LEU A 187 2.46 -16.69 27.19
C LEU A 187 3.58 -16.00 27.97
N LYS A 188 4.19 -14.98 27.38
CA LYS A 188 5.32 -14.25 27.96
C LYS A 188 4.94 -12.82 28.28
N CYS A 189 5.58 -12.25 29.30
CA CYS A 189 5.51 -10.83 29.57
C CYS A 189 6.19 -10.04 28.44
N LEU A 190 5.51 -9.00 27.95
CA LEU A 190 5.99 -8.13 26.88
C LEU A 190 7.27 -7.36 27.27
N ASN A 191 7.35 -6.95 28.54
CA ASN A 191 8.41 -6.12 29.09
C ASN A 191 9.65 -6.95 29.41
N CYS A 192 9.56 -7.90 30.35
CA CYS A 192 10.73 -8.63 30.87
C CYS A 192 11.02 -9.97 30.18
N GLY A 193 10.12 -10.46 29.31
CA GLY A 193 10.30 -11.71 28.58
C GLY A 193 10.18 -13.00 29.40
N MET A 194 9.81 -12.91 30.68
CA MET A 194 9.49 -14.06 31.53
C MET A 194 8.08 -14.58 31.26
N GLU A 195 7.61 -15.60 31.99
CA GLU A 195 6.20 -16.00 31.92
C GLU A 195 5.26 -14.80 32.19
N ALA A 196 4.06 -14.87 31.62
CA ALA A 196 3.04 -13.87 31.85
C ALA A 196 2.75 -13.73 33.35
N HIS A 197 2.48 -12.50 33.79
CA HIS A 197 2.11 -12.18 35.15
C HIS A 197 1.11 -11.04 35.14
N ASP A 198 0.32 -10.93 36.20
CA ASP A 198 -0.67 -9.87 36.38
C ASP A 198 0.00 -8.60 36.93
N GLY A 199 -0.62 -7.44 36.68
CA GLY A 199 -0.15 -6.14 37.18
C GLY A 199 1.03 -5.51 36.42
N SER A 200 1.60 -4.46 37.02
CA SER A 200 2.79 -3.76 36.51
C SER A 200 3.99 -4.71 36.44
N CYS A 201 4.83 -4.55 35.42
CA CYS A 201 6.08 -5.28 35.31
C CYS A 201 7.24 -4.39 35.75
N ASP A 202 7.72 -4.59 36.97
CA ASP A 202 8.80 -3.78 37.55
C ASP A 202 10.21 -4.36 37.27
N ARG A 203 10.27 -5.44 36.50
CA ARG A 203 11.53 -6.09 36.10
C ARG A 203 12.17 -5.35 34.93
N THR A 204 13.50 -5.40 34.86
CA THR A 204 14.27 -4.83 33.75
C THR A 204 13.74 -5.31 32.39
N PRO A 205 13.43 -4.39 31.46
CA PRO A 205 12.99 -4.73 30.12
C PRO A 205 13.99 -5.61 29.38
N LYS A 206 13.51 -6.71 28.79
CA LYS A 206 14.33 -7.63 27.99
C LYS A 206 13.56 -8.13 26.78
N CYS A 207 14.08 -7.82 25.60
CA CYS A 207 13.42 -8.16 24.36
C CYS A 207 13.52 -9.66 24.05
N LEU A 208 12.39 -10.32 23.79
CA LEU A 208 12.34 -11.74 23.42
C LEU A 208 12.93 -12.05 22.04
N ASN A 209 13.04 -11.03 21.17
CA ASN A 209 13.47 -11.20 19.79
C ASN A 209 14.99 -11.01 19.61
N CYS A 210 15.55 -9.93 20.16
CA CYS A 210 16.98 -9.58 20.07
C CYS A 210 17.76 -9.74 21.38
N LEU A 211 17.10 -10.01 22.51
CA LEU A 211 17.73 -10.12 23.85
C LEU A 211 18.35 -8.82 24.39
N GLY A 212 18.01 -7.65 23.82
CA GLY A 212 18.47 -6.33 24.26
C GLY A 212 17.63 -5.72 25.40
N PRO A 213 18.08 -4.59 25.99
CA PRO A 213 17.47 -3.93 27.15
C PRO A 213 16.28 -3.03 26.79
N HIS A 214 15.26 -3.62 26.19
CA HIS A 214 14.02 -2.91 25.81
C HIS A 214 12.85 -3.90 25.70
N CYS A 215 11.61 -3.38 25.65
CA CYS A 215 10.41 -4.20 25.47
C CYS A 215 10.36 -4.91 24.11
N SER A 216 9.64 -6.02 24.01
CA SER A 216 9.58 -6.80 22.76
C SER A 216 8.82 -6.12 21.60
N ASN A 217 8.00 -5.10 21.89
CA ASN A 217 7.27 -4.29 20.91
C ASN A 217 8.03 -3.04 20.43
N ASP A 218 9.27 -2.83 20.91
CA ASP A 218 10.07 -1.67 20.52
C ASP A 218 10.23 -1.58 18.99
N PRO A 219 9.84 -0.43 18.37
CA PRO A 219 9.89 -0.29 16.94
C PRO A 219 11.29 -0.31 16.34
N LEU A 220 12.33 -0.01 17.13
CA LEU A 220 13.73 0.05 16.74
C LEU A 220 14.45 -1.30 16.89
N CYS A 221 13.78 -2.32 17.44
CA CYS A 221 14.35 -3.65 17.63
C CYS A 221 15.04 -4.17 16.35
N PRO A 222 16.32 -4.54 16.38
CA PRO A 222 17.07 -4.99 15.21
C PRO A 222 16.54 -6.32 14.64
N ALA A 223 15.89 -7.14 15.47
CA ALA A 223 15.26 -8.38 15.03
C ALA A 223 13.89 -8.16 14.33
N ARG A 224 13.35 -6.93 14.36
CA ARG A 224 12.06 -6.58 13.77
C ARG A 224 12.16 -6.61 12.23
N PRO A 225 11.31 -7.40 11.54
CA PRO A 225 11.23 -7.37 10.09
C PRO A 225 10.99 -5.97 9.56
N ARG A 226 11.69 -5.57 8.50
CA ARG A 226 11.57 -4.25 7.89
C ARG A 226 11.02 -4.37 6.49
N ARG A 227 10.41 -3.30 5.99
CA ARG A 227 10.05 -3.21 4.58
C ARG A 227 11.17 -2.50 3.83
N PHE A 228 11.63 -3.12 2.75
CA PHE A 228 12.55 -2.50 1.80
C PHE A 228 11.92 -2.64 0.42
N ASN A 229 11.71 -1.52 -0.27
CA ASN A 229 11.04 -1.47 -1.60
C ASN A 229 9.70 -2.24 -1.65
N GLY A 230 8.90 -2.16 -0.58
CA GLY A 230 7.60 -2.84 -0.51
C GLY A 230 7.64 -4.34 -0.18
N VAL A 231 8.83 -4.94 -0.13
CA VAL A 231 9.04 -6.34 0.26
C VAL A 231 9.33 -6.43 1.76
N PHE A 232 8.71 -7.39 2.45
CA PHE A 232 9.06 -7.71 3.84
C PHE A 232 10.38 -8.46 3.88
N VAL A 233 11.41 -7.81 4.40
CA VAL A 233 12.72 -8.41 4.66
C VAL A 233 12.76 -8.84 6.12
N ARG A 234 12.91 -10.15 6.34
CA ARG A 234 13.14 -10.73 7.67
C ARG A 234 14.62 -10.99 7.84
N PRO A 235 15.20 -10.72 9.03
CA PRO A 235 16.55 -11.18 9.32
C PRO A 235 16.66 -12.70 9.13
N THR A 236 17.69 -13.16 8.44
CA THR A 236 17.98 -14.59 8.27
C THR A 236 18.35 -15.23 9.62
N GLY A 237 18.37 -16.57 9.67
CA GLY A 237 18.80 -17.27 10.88
C GLY A 237 20.19 -16.87 11.37
N VAL A 238 21.13 -16.62 10.43
CA VAL A 238 22.50 -16.15 10.74
C VAL A 238 22.47 -14.72 11.29
N GLN A 239 21.73 -13.81 10.64
CA GLN A 239 21.58 -12.44 11.11
C GLN A 239 20.94 -12.40 12.51
N LEU A 240 19.92 -13.22 12.78
CA LEU A 240 19.30 -13.31 14.10
C LEU A 240 20.28 -13.80 15.18
N LYS A 241 21.20 -14.72 14.86
CA LYS A 241 22.24 -15.14 15.82
C LYS A 241 23.14 -13.96 16.21
N HIS A 242 23.62 -13.19 15.24
CA HIS A 242 24.45 -12.00 15.50
C HIS A 242 23.68 -10.93 16.27
N ILE A 243 22.43 -10.65 15.88
CA ILE A 243 21.55 -9.69 16.56
C ILE A 243 21.36 -10.09 18.03
N ARG A 244 21.08 -11.37 18.31
CA ARG A 244 20.89 -11.87 19.67
C ARG A 244 22.16 -11.83 20.52
N ALA A 245 23.31 -12.10 19.91
CA ALA A 245 24.60 -11.97 20.60
C ALA A 245 24.90 -10.51 20.96
N ALA A 246 24.64 -9.57 20.05
CA ALA A 246 24.79 -8.14 20.30
C ALA A 246 23.83 -7.65 21.40
N GLY A 247 22.53 -7.96 21.29
CA GLY A 247 21.53 -7.53 22.27
C GLY A 247 21.80 -8.10 23.66
N ARG A 248 22.23 -9.37 23.77
CA ARG A 248 22.62 -9.95 25.07
C ARG A 248 23.80 -9.19 25.70
N ARG A 249 24.82 -8.82 24.92
CA ARG A 249 25.96 -8.02 25.43
C ARG A 249 25.50 -6.65 25.93
N GLU A 250 24.61 -5.99 25.21
CA GLU A 250 24.05 -4.68 25.58
C GLU A 250 23.19 -4.75 26.84
N PHE A 251 22.33 -5.78 26.96
CA PHE A 251 21.54 -6.04 28.15
C PHE A 251 22.43 -6.26 29.38
N LEU A 252 23.49 -7.05 29.25
CA LEU A 252 24.43 -7.30 30.35
C LEU A 252 25.22 -6.05 30.77
N LYS A 253 25.55 -5.14 29.84
CA LYS A 253 26.19 -3.86 30.19
C LYS A 253 25.24 -2.96 30.98
N SER A 254 23.98 -2.91 30.56
CA SER A 254 22.97 -2.03 31.16
C SER A 254 22.57 -2.47 32.58
N ASN A 255 22.66 -3.77 32.89
CA ASN A 255 22.35 -4.34 34.21
C ASN A 255 23.57 -4.57 35.10
N LYS A 256 24.75 -4.02 34.76
CA LYS A 256 25.97 -4.11 35.60
C LYS A 256 26.12 -2.94 36.58
N HIS A 257 25.20 -1.99 36.55
CA HIS A 257 25.22 -0.76 37.35
C HIS A 257 24.07 -0.69 38.39
N GLU A 258 23.36 -1.81 38.60
CA GLU A 258 22.45 -2.06 39.73
C GLU A 258 23.08 -3.09 40.66
#